data_AF-A0A926H1P3-F1
#
_entry.id   AF-A0A926H1P3-F1
#
_cell.length_a   1.000
_cell.length_b   1.000
_cell.length_c   1.000
_cell.angle_alpha   90.00
_cell.angle_beta   90.00
_cell.angle_gamma   90.00
#
_symmetry.space_group_name_H-M   'P 1'
#
loop_
_entity.id
_entity.type
_entity.pdbx_description
1 polymer ?
#
loop_
_entity_poly.entity_id
_entity_poly.type
_entity_poly.pdbx_seq_one_letter_code
_entity_poly.pdbx_strand_id
1 'polypeptide(L)' 'MISILLSRSDGTIRSVDVTTLPKYIGESKRTEQVLWVDLETPTVEEEDLVLAQIFKFHQLAINDVRHEHRRG' A
#
# COMPACT_ATOMS: atom_id res chain seq x y z
N MET A 1 -9.73 1.23 -6.72
CA MET A 1 -9.70 2.48 -5.91
C MET A 1 -8.76 2.28 -4.75
N ILE A 2 -7.77 3.16 -4.57
CA ILE A 2 -6.79 3.07 -3.48
C ILE A 2 -7.20 3.97 -2.32
N SER A 3 -7.33 3.41 -1.11
CA SER A 3 -7.54 4.17 0.13
C SER A 3 -6.38 3.93 1.09
N ILE A 4 -5.81 4.98 1.67
CA ILE A 4 -4.65 4.85 2.56
C ILE A 4 -4.90 5.60 3.86
N LEU A 5 -4.71 4.91 4.98
CA LEU A 5 -4.73 5.50 6.32
C LEU A 5 -3.33 5.42 6.94
N LEU A 6 -2.89 6.55 7.50
CA LEU A 6 -1.70 6.63 8.32
C LEU A 6 -2.12 6.85 9.77
N SER A 7 -1.74 5.91 10.64
CA SER A 7 -1.86 6.03 12.09
C SER A 7 -0.49 6.32 12.70
N ARG A 8 -0.42 7.24 13.65
CA ARG A 8 0.79 7.58 14.41
C ARG A 8 0.62 7.25 15.89
N SER A 9 1.73 7.12 16.61
CA SER A 9 1.75 6.82 18.05
C SER A 9 1.10 7.89 18.93
N ASP A 10 0.89 9.10 18.42
CA ASP A 10 0.14 10.17 19.09
C ASP A 10 -1.39 9.97 19.01
N GLY A 11 -1.86 8.86 18.43
CA GLY A 11 -3.28 8.56 18.23
C GLY A 11 -3.91 9.26 17.03
N THR A 12 -3.14 10.04 16.26
CA THR A 12 -3.65 10.68 15.05
C THR A 12 -3.80 9.67 13.91
N ILE A 13 -4.96 9.72 13.26
CA ILE A 13 -5.25 8.95 12.04
C ILE A 13 -5.63 9.94 10.95
N ARG A 14 -5.02 9.80 9.76
CA ARG A 14 -5.37 10.61 8.60
C ARG A 14 -5.34 9.81 7.31
N SER A 15 -6.20 10.20 6.38
CA SER A 15 -6.14 9.73 4.99
C SER A 15 -4.99 10.42 4.25
N VAL A 16 -4.29 9.68 3.41
CA VAL A 16 -3.19 10.20 2.58
C VAL A 16 -3.29 9.68 1.15
N ASP A 17 -2.65 10.40 0.23
CA ASP A 17 -2.62 10.04 -1.19
C ASP A 17 -1.49 9.03 -1.48
N VAL A 18 -1.72 8.15 -2.47
CA VAL A 18 -0.76 7.13 -2.90
C VAL A 18 0.60 7.70 -3.29
N THR A 19 0.64 8.91 -3.87
CA THR A 19 1.87 9.60 -4.26
C THR A 19 2.74 9.97 -3.06
N THR A 20 2.18 10.00 -1.85
CA THR A 20 2.90 10.33 -0.61
C THR A 20 3.46 9.12 0.13
N LEU A 21 3.02 7.90 -0.20
CA LEU A 21 3.46 6.65 0.44
C LEU A 21 4.99 6.47 0.48
N PRO A 22 5.76 6.72 -0.60
CA PRO A 22 7.21 6.52 -0.57
C PRO A 22 7.91 7.33 0.52
N LYS A 23 7.40 8.53 0.83
CA LYS A 23 7.95 9.38 1.89
C LYS A 23 7.81 8.70 3.25
N TYR A 24 6.62 8.18 3.54
CA TYR A 24 6.35 7.50 4.81
C TYR A 24 7.14 6.19 4.96
N ILE A 25 7.30 5.41 3.90
CA ILE A 25 8.10 4.17 3.95
C ILE A 25 9.58 4.47 4.24
N GLY A 26 10.13 5.54 3.64
CA GLY A 26 11.54 5.92 3.82
C GLY A 26 11.88 6.60 5.15
N GLU A 27 10.90 7.23 5.82
CA GLU A 27 11.08 8.00 7.05
C GLU A 27 11.10 7.16 8.35
N SER A 28 11.16 5.83 8.23
CA SER A 28 10.98 4.83 9.31
C SER A 28 11.92 4.89 10.53
N LYS A 29 12.79 5.89 10.64
CA LYS A 29 13.79 5.94 11.72
C LYS A 29 13.33 6.59 13.03
N ARG A 30 12.15 7.23 13.14
CA ARG A 30 11.81 7.97 14.37
C ARG A 30 10.35 7.97 14.87
N THR A 31 9.39 7.43 14.13
CA THR A 31 7.98 7.40 14.59
C THR A 31 7.39 6.04 14.31
N GLU A 32 6.90 5.37 15.35
CA GLU A 32 5.99 4.22 15.22
C GLU A 32 4.77 4.70 14.45
N GLN A 33 4.71 4.32 13.19
CA GLN A 33 3.62 4.65 12.29
C GLN A 33 3.12 3.37 11.64
N VAL A 34 1.81 3.27 11.50
CA VAL A 34 1.13 2.17 10.84
C VAL A 34 0.49 2.72 9.58
N LEU A 35 0.82 2.10 8.44
CA LEU A 35 0.18 2.38 7.16
C LEU A 35 -0.83 1.25 6.89
N TRP A 36 -2.09 1.61 6.72
CA TRP A 36 -3.11 0.73 6.15
C TRP A 36 -3.35 1.14 4.71
N VAL A 37 -3.06 0.26 3.78
CA VAL A 37 -3.28 0.48 2.35
C VAL A 37 -4.35 -0.49 1.89
N ASP A 38 -5.50 0.08 1.55
CA ASP A 38 -6.65 -0.66 1.05
C ASP A 38 -6.71 -0.56 -0.48
N LEU A 39 -6.79 -1.71 -1.11
CA LEU A 39 -6.84 -1.88 -2.57
C LEU A 39 -8.20 -2.49 -2.91
N GLU A 40 -9.25 -1.69 -2.86
CA GLU A 40 -10.60 -2.15 -3.22
C GLU A 40 -10.76 -2.08 -4.74
N THR A 41 -10.78 -3.24 -5.39
CA THR A 41 -10.86 -3.40 -6.85
C THR A 41 -9.88 -2.47 -7.59
N PRO A 42 -8.56 -2.62 -7.37
CA PRO A 42 -7.57 -1.76 -8.01
C PRO A 42 -7.53 -2.05 -9.52
N THR A 43 -7.14 -1.06 -10.31
CA THR A 43 -6.69 -1.36 -11.68
C THR A 43 -5.33 -2.09 -11.64
N VAL A 44 -4.94 -2.73 -12.74
CA VAL A 44 -3.61 -3.40 -12.83
C VAL A 44 -2.49 -2.39 -12.58
N GLU A 45 -2.64 -1.17 -13.11
CA GLU A 45 -1.68 -0.07 -12.95
C GLU A 45 -1.61 0.44 -11.51
N GLU A 46 -2.76 0.58 -10.85
CA GLU A 46 -2.86 0.95 -9.43
C GLU A 46 -2.17 -0.09 -8.54
N GLU A 47 -2.40 -1.37 -8.83
CA GLU A 47 -1.82 -2.47 -8.10
C GLU A 47 -0.29 -2.57 -8.32
N ASP A 48 0.18 -2.45 -9.57
CA ASP A 48 1.61 -2.43 -9.88
C ASP A 48 2.31 -1.23 -9.24
N LEU A 49 1.68 -0.06 -9.22
CA LEU A 49 2.19 1.13 -8.55
C LEU A 49 2.42 0.84 -7.06
N VAL A 50 1.41 0.31 -6.35
CA VAL A 50 1.51 0.07 -4.91
C VAL A 50 2.43 -1.12 -4.61
N LEU A 51 2.14 -2.29 -5.16
CA LEU A 51 2.81 -3.53 -4.79
C LEU A 51 4.23 -3.61 -5.34
N ALA A 52 4.42 -3.36 -6.64
CA ALA A 52 5.72 -3.51 -7.29
C ALA A 52 6.60 -2.26 -7.13
N GLN A 53 6.04 -1.06 -7.32
CA GLN A 53 6.85 0.16 -7.38
C GLN A 53 7.09 0.79 -6.01
N ILE A 54 6.11 0.80 -5.12
CA ILE A 54 6.21 1.44 -3.80
C ILE A 54 6.75 0.44 -2.76
N PHE A 55 6.05 -0.68 -2.55
CA PHE A 55 6.42 -1.68 -1.53
C PHE A 55 7.49 -2.67 -2.00
N LYS A 56 7.80 -2.70 -3.30
CA LYS A 56 8.84 -3.57 -3.90
C LYS A 56 8.59 -5.06 -3.62
N PHE A 57 7.33 -5.50 -3.61
CA PHE A 57 7.02 -6.92 -3.52
C PHE A 57 7.57 -7.69 -4.72
N HIS A 58 7.94 -8.95 -4.46
CA HIS A 58 8.40 -9.84 -5.51
C HIS A 58 7.27 -10.18 -6.48
N GLN A 59 7.58 -10.29 -7.78
CA GLN A 59 6.59 -10.53 -8.83
C GLN A 59 5.73 -11.78 -8.59
N LEU A 60 6.32 -12.84 -8.01
CA LEU A 60 5.56 -14.06 -7.68
C LEU A 60 4.44 -13.78 -6.66
N ALA A 61 4.71 -13.00 -5.61
CA ALA A 61 3.69 -12.64 -4.62
C ALA A 61 2.56 -11.81 -5.24
N ILE A 62 2.91 -10.89 -6.14
CA ILE A 62 1.92 -10.10 -6.91
C ILE A 62 1.05 -11.02 -7.77
N ASN A 63 1.68 -11.99 -8.46
CA ASN A 63 0.97 -12.94 -9.29
C ASN A 63 0.03 -13.83 -8.47
N ASP A 64 0.44 -14.26 -7.27
CA ASP A 64 -0.37 -15.10 -6.39
C ASP A 64 -1.70 -14.40 -6.05
N VAL A 65 -1.64 -13.12 -5.64
CA VAL A 65 -2.82 -12.31 -5.33
C VAL A 65 -3.73 -12.14 -6.56
N ARG A 66 -3.15 -11.89 -7.75
CA ARG A 66 -3.92 -11.76 -9.01
C ARG A 66 -4.60 -13.06 -9.44
N HIS A 67 -3.99 -14.21 -9.18
CA HIS A 67 -4.51 -15.51 -9.63
C HIS A 67 -5.61 -16.06 -8.73
N GLU A 68 -5.64 -15.69 -7.44
CA GLU A 68 -6.79 -15.99 -6.58
C GLU A 68 -8.09 -15.38 -7.12
N HIS A 69 -8.03 -14.20 -7.75
CA HIS A 69 -9.19 -13.57 -8.40
C HIS A 69 -9.66 -14.27 -9.69
N ARG A 70 -8.91 -15.25 -10.21
CA ARG A 70 -9.25 -16.00 -11.45
C ARG A 70 -9.97 -17.33 -11.22
N ARG A 71 -10.14 -17.79 -9.97
CA ARG A 71 -10.86 -19.04 -9.66
C ARG A 71 -12.35 -18.83 -9.37
N GLY A 72 -12.96 -17.82 -10.02
CA GLY A 72 -14.42 -17.61 -10.07
C GLY A 72 -15.03 -18.31 -11.27
#